data_AF-A0A147EPH5-F1
#
_entry.id   AF-A0A147EPH5-F1
#
_cell.length_a   1.000
_cell.length_b   1.000
_cell.length_c   1.000
_cell.angle_alpha   90.00
_cell.angle_beta   90.00
_cell.angle_gamma   90.00
#
_symmetry.space_group_name_H-M   'P 1'
#
loop_
_entity.id
_entity.type
_entity.pdbx_description
1 polymer ?
#
loop_
_entity_poly.entity_id
_entity_poly.type
_entity_poly.pdbx_seq_one_letter_code
_entity_poly.pdbx_strand_id
1 'polypeptide(L)' 'MRVARGWSSQEAFALHAGLDRTYVSGIESGRRNPTLDVLARIAGALNLPLSELFSLVTLEMGAAALSSSDSRRG' A
#
# COMPACT_ATOMS: atom_id res chain seq x y z
N MET A 1 -4.93 7.62 3.05
CA MET A 1 -5.85 6.53 2.66
C MET A 1 -7.12 6.48 3.52
N ARG A 2 -7.04 6.13 4.81
CA ARG A 2 -8.21 6.00 5.73
C ARG A 2 -9.18 7.17 5.71
N VAL A 3 -8.66 8.39 5.93
CA VAL A 3 -9.47 9.62 6.08
C VAL A 3 -10.20 9.95 4.78
N ALA A 4 -9.55 9.75 3.63
CA ALA A 4 -10.16 9.92 2.32
C ALA A 4 -11.31 8.92 2.05
N ARG A 5 -11.39 7.85 2.86
CA ARG A 5 -12.46 6.83 2.83
C ARG A 5 -13.46 6.99 3.97
N GLY A 6 -13.50 8.15 4.62
CA GLY A 6 -14.49 8.47 5.66
C GLY A 6 -14.16 7.92 7.05
N TRP A 7 -13.02 7.27 7.23
CA TRP A 7 -12.59 6.82 8.55
C TRP A 7 -11.98 7.97 9.34
N SER A 8 -12.68 8.45 10.37
CA SER A 8 -12.20 9.50 11.26
C SER A 8 -11.24 8.98 12.33
N SER A 9 -11.45 7.76 12.85
CA SER A 9 -10.64 7.16 13.93
C SER A 9 -9.76 6.00 13.46
N GLN A 10 -8.50 5.97 13.92
CA GLN A 10 -7.60 4.82 13.76
C GLN A 10 -8.12 3.61 14.54
N GLU A 11 -8.73 3.82 15.70
CA GLU A 11 -9.26 2.74 16.55
C GLU A 11 -10.43 2.03 15.87
N ALA A 12 -11.40 2.80 15.36
CA ALA A 12 -12.55 2.26 14.65
C ALA A 12 -12.13 1.49 13.40
N PHE A 13 -11.19 2.02 12.63
CA PHE A 13 -10.67 1.33 11.45
C PHE A 13 -9.85 0.09 11.81
N ALA A 14 -9.01 0.15 12.84
CA ALA A 14 -8.24 -1.00 13.29
C ALA A 14 -9.17 -2.14 13.69
N LEU A 15 -10.21 -1.86 14.48
CA LEU A 15 -11.24 -2.83 14.82
C LEU A 15 -11.92 -3.41 13.57
N HIS A 16 -12.30 -2.57 12.61
CA HIS A 16 -12.92 -3.03 11.36
C HIS A 16 -11.99 -3.91 10.51
N ALA A 17 -10.69 -3.60 10.47
CA ALA A 17 -9.67 -4.42 9.82
C ALA A 17 -9.24 -5.65 10.65
N GLY A 18 -9.72 -5.78 11.89
CA GLY A 18 -9.32 -6.77 12.89
C GLY A 18 -7.87 -6.61 13.40
N LEU A 19 -7.29 -5.42 13.25
CA LEU A 19 -5.90 -5.12 13.61
C LEU A 19 -5.84 -4.37 14.95
N ASP A 20 -4.66 -4.41 15.57
CA ASP A 20 -4.39 -3.58 16.73
C ASP A 20 -4.20 -2.10 16.31
N ARG A 21 -4.79 -1.18 17.07
CA ARG A 21 -4.72 0.27 16.80
C ARG A 21 -3.28 0.79 16.78
N THR A 22 -2.41 0.33 17.67
CA THR A 22 -1.00 0.74 17.70
C THR A 22 -0.24 0.22 16.48
N TYR A 23 -0.63 -0.94 15.96
CA TYR A 23 -0.09 -1.50 14.74
C TYR A 23 -0.52 -0.68 13.51
N VAL A 24 -1.81 -0.34 13.39
CA VAL A 24 -2.32 0.57 12.35
C VAL A 24 -1.61 1.92 12.39
N SER A 25 -1.46 2.52 13.57
CA SER A 25 -0.73 3.78 13.76
C SER A 25 0.74 3.67 13.30
N GLY A 26 1.39 2.55 13.61
CA GLY A 26 2.75 2.25 13.16
C GLY A 26 2.88 2.10 11.65
N ILE A 27 1.90 1.45 10.99
CA ILE A 27 1.85 1.31 9.53
C ILE A 27 1.64 2.68 8.87
N GLU A 28 0.65 3.46 9.33
CA GLU A 28 0.35 4.80 8.77
C GLU A 28 1.54 5.77 8.91
N SER A 29 2.40 5.55 9.92
CA SER A 29 3.61 6.35 10.15
C SER A 29 4.89 5.76 9.52
N GLY A 30 4.80 4.66 8.78
CA GLY A 30 5.97 3.99 8.17
C GLY A 30 6.94 3.32 9.16
N ARG A 31 6.55 3.14 10.42
CA ARG A 31 7.38 2.53 11.48
C ARG A 31 7.23 1.00 11.58
N ARG A 32 6.43 0.39 10.71
CA ARG A 32 6.16 -1.04 10.68
C ARG A 32 6.29 -1.56 9.25
N ASN A 33 6.74 -2.81 9.15
CA ASN A 33 6.75 -3.57 7.90
C ASN A 33 5.64 -4.64 7.96
N PRO A 34 4.42 -4.34 7.49
CA PRO A 34 3.32 -5.30 7.52
C PRO A 34 3.55 -6.47 6.55
N THR A 35 3.04 -7.63 6.92
CA THR A 35 2.98 -8.79 6.03
C THR A 35 1.93 -8.58 4.94
N LEU A 36 1.98 -9.42 3.89
CA LEU A 36 1.02 -9.34 2.79
C LEU A 36 -0.43 -9.58 3.23
N ASP A 37 -0.67 -10.47 4.21
CA ASP A 37 -2.00 -10.72 4.76
C ASP A 37 -2.56 -9.49 5.49
N VAL A 38 -1.72 -8.75 6.22
CA VAL A 38 -2.11 -7.50 6.88
C VAL A 38 -2.48 -6.45 5.83
N LEU A 39 -1.70 -6.33 4.76
CA LEU A 39 -2.00 -5.42 3.66
C LEU A 39 -3.32 -5.79 2.96
N ALA A 40 -3.57 -7.08 2.73
CA ALA A 40 -4.84 -7.55 2.16
C ALA A 40 -6.05 -7.21 3.05
N ARG A 41 -5.90 -7.34 4.37
CA ARG A 41 -6.95 -6.96 5.34
C ARG A 41 -7.21 -5.46 5.36
N ILE A 42 -6.15 -4.64 5.30
CA ILE A 42 -6.26 -3.18 5.19
C ILE A 42 -6.97 -2.80 3.89
N ALA A 43 -6.59 -3.39 2.76
CA ALA A 43 -7.24 -3.15 1.47
C ALA A 43 -8.73 -3.52 1.51
N GLY A 44 -9.06 -4.69 2.08
CA GLY A 44 -10.45 -5.11 2.30
C GLY A 44 -11.24 -4.14 3.16
N ALA A 45 -10.68 -3.70 4.30
CA ALA A 45 -11.28 -2.73 5.21
C ALA A 45 -11.47 -1.33 4.57
N LEU A 46 -10.66 -0.99 3.56
CA LEU A 46 -10.80 0.25 2.78
C LEU A 46 -11.72 0.10 1.56
N ASN A 47 -12.21 -1.11 1.29
CA ASN A 47 -12.93 -1.50 0.08
C ASN A 47 -12.13 -1.11 -1.19
N LEU A 48 -10.92 -1.66 -1.29
CA LEU A 48 -9.96 -1.42 -2.36
C LEU A 48 -9.36 -2.74 -2.85
N PRO A 49 -9.02 -2.86 -4.15
CA PRO A 49 -8.08 -3.88 -4.57
C PRO A 49 -6.71 -3.62 -3.93
N LEU A 50 -5.99 -4.69 -3.58
CA LEU A 50 -4.70 -4.61 -2.92
C LEU A 50 -3.66 -3.78 -3.71
N SER A 51 -3.73 -3.80 -5.04
CA SER A 51 -2.88 -3.01 -5.93
C SER A 51 -2.94 -1.50 -5.68
N GLU A 52 -4.08 -0.98 -5.22
CA GLU A 52 -4.27 0.45 -4.90
C GLU A 52 -3.52 0.89 -3.64
N LEU A 53 -3.05 -0.04 -2.81
CA LEU A 53 -2.13 0.33 -1.72
C LEU A 53 -0.74 0.72 -2.25
N PHE A 54 -0.42 0.36 -3.50
CA PHE A 54 0.88 0.59 -4.13
C PHE A 54 0.83 1.63 -5.25
N SER A 55 -0.34 2.18 -5.58
CA SER A 55 -0.51 3.11 -6.72
C SER A 55 0.16 4.48 -6.55
N LEU A 56 0.63 4.81 -5.35
CA LEU A 56 1.45 6.01 -5.08
C LEU A 56 2.95 5.77 -5.18
N VAL A 57 3.39 4.54 -5.47
CA VAL A 57 4.79 4.25 -5.68
C VAL A 57 5.08 4.31 -7.18
N THR A 58 5.22 5.52 -7.72
CA THR A 58 6.10 5.70 -8.88
C THR A 58 7.50 5.44 -8.36
N LEU A 59 7.93 4.18 -8.37
CA LEU A 59 9.36 3.92 -8.37
C LEU A 59 9.85 4.48 -9.70
N GLU A 60 10.61 5.57 -9.64
CA GLU A 60 11.57 5.93 -10.69
C GLU A 60 12.62 4.80 -10.74
N MET A 61 12.21 3.60 -11.13
CA MET A 61 13.13 2.60 -11.64
C MET A 61 13.61 3.17 -12.95
N GLY A 62 14.80 3.77 -12.92
CA GLY A 62 15.37 4.54 -14.02
C GLY A 62 15.04 3.92 -15.38
N ALA A 63 14.32 4.69 -16.19
CA ALA A 63 13.94 4.36 -17.57
C ALA A 63 15.13 4.01 -18.50
N ALA A 64 16.37 4.10 -18.01
CA ALA A 64 17.58 3.75 -18.72
C ALA A 64 17.73 2.25 -19.05
N ALA A 65 17.08 1.35 -18.31
CA ALA A 65 17.31 -0.09 -18.50
C ALA A 65 16.53 -0.73 -19.68
N LEU A 66 15.49 -0.06 -20.22
CA LEU A 66 14.65 -0.61 -21.29
C LEU A 66 15.00 -0.09 -22.69
N SER A 67 15.93 0.86 -22.81
CA SER A 67 16.33 1.44 -24.11
C SER A 67 17.41 0.64 -24.86
N SER A 68 18.00 -0.41 -24.28
CA SER A 68 19.20 -1.05 -24.84
C SER A 68 18.99 -2.38 -25.57
N SER A 69 17.74 -2.83 -25.79
CA SER A 69 17.49 -4.16 -26.38
C SER A 69 16.75 -4.16 -27.73
N ASP A 70 16.79 -3.07 -28.50
CA ASP A 70 16.31 -3.08 -29.89
C ASP A 70 17.39 -2.59 -30.89
N SER A 71 18.49 -3.34 -30.95
CA SER A 71 19.52 -3.18 -32.01
C SER A 71 20.21 -4.49 -32.37
N ARG A 72 19.47 -5.60 -32.40
CA ARG A 72 19.90 -6.81 -33.13
C ARG A 72 18.79 -7.32 -34.03
N ARG A 73 18.48 -6.53 -35.06
CA ARG A 73 18.10 -7.04 -36.38
C ARG A 73 18.99 -6.33 -37.40
N GLY A 74 20.04 -7.05 -37.80
CA GLY A 74 20.96 -6.75 -38.89
C GLY A 74 21.58 -8.07 -39.30
#